data_AF-C1DXX1-F1
#
_entry.id   AF-C1DXX1-F1
#
_cell.length_a   1.000
_cell.length_b   1.000
_cell.length_c   1.000
_cell.angle_alpha   90.00
_cell.angle_beta   90.00
_cell.angle_gamma   90.00
#
_symmetry.space_group_name_H-M   'P 1'
#
loop_
_entity.id
_entity.type
_entity.pdbx_description
1 polymer ?
#
loop_
_entity_poly.entity_id
_entity_poly.type
_entity_poly.pdbx_seq_one_letter_code
_entity_poly.pdbx_strand_id
1 'polypeptide(L)'
;MILIYIPLFILGFVSGVLYFWHMWKSIGSYGAAKNKILMSMVFRVPIPIGAALVGYLIGKFEGVIAVLLGFTTFQVIFLVKKGQQLKKQLEEELEEENKISKE
;
A
#
# COMPACT_ATOMS: atom_id res chain seq x y z
N MET A 1 -0.30 -14.43 -26.40
CA MET A 1 0.46 -14.54 -25.14
C MET A 1 0.28 -13.36 -24.20
N ILE A 2 0.08 -12.12 -24.67
CA ILE A 2 -0.05 -10.91 -23.80
C ILE A 2 -1.22 -10.96 -22.79
N LEU A 3 -2.30 -11.66 -23.12
CA LEU A 3 -3.50 -11.75 -22.29
C LEU A 3 -3.27 -12.36 -20.89
N ILE A 4 -2.23 -13.19 -20.70
CA ILE A 4 -1.94 -13.80 -19.40
C ILE A 4 -1.33 -12.82 -18.39
N TYR A 5 -0.72 -11.73 -18.87
CA TYR A 5 -0.09 -10.72 -18.02
C TYR A 5 -1.09 -9.76 -17.40
N ILE A 6 -2.28 -9.60 -17.99
CA ILE A 6 -3.35 -8.76 -17.42
C ILE A 6 -3.84 -9.35 -16.08
N PRO A 7 -4.19 -10.64 -15.97
CA PRO A 7 -4.48 -11.27 -14.67
C PRO A 7 -3.33 -11.16 -13.67
N LEU A 8 -2.07 -11.31 -14.11
CA LEU A 8 -0.91 -11.19 -13.23
C LEU A 8 -0.70 -9.76 -12.72
N PHE A 9 -0.95 -8.77 -13.56
CA PHE A 9 -0.98 -7.36 -13.16
C PHE A 9 -2.07 -7.12 -12.11
N ILE A 10 -3.29 -7.61 -12.34
CA ILE A 10 -4.39 -7.48 -11.38
C ILE A 10 -4.04 -8.18 -10.06
N LEU A 11 -3.43 -9.35 -10.11
CA LEU A 11 -2.95 -10.07 -8.93
C LEU A 11 -1.93 -9.25 -8.13
N GLY A 12 -0.97 -8.62 -8.81
CA GLY A 12 -0.04 -7.68 -8.18
C GLY A 12 -0.74 -6.46 -7.55
N PHE A 13 -1.71 -5.89 -8.27
CA PHE A 13 -2.51 -4.76 -7.78
C PHE A 13 -3.30 -5.12 -6.51
N VAL A 14 -4.02 -6.25 -6.52
CA VAL A 14 -4.78 -6.74 -5.36
C VAL A 14 -3.85 -7.07 -4.19
N SER A 15 -2.69 -7.68 -4.47
CA SER A 15 -1.66 -7.89 -3.45
C SER A 15 -1.21 -6.57 -2.82
N GLY A 16 -1.07 -5.51 -3.62
CA GLY A 16 -0.80 -4.15 -3.16
C GLY A 16 -1.90 -3.66 -2.22
N VAL A 17 -3.16 -3.77 -2.63
CA VAL A 17 -4.32 -3.39 -1.81
C VAL A 17 -4.26 -4.05 -0.44
N LEU A 18 -4.09 -5.37 -0.38
CA LEU A 18 -4.04 -6.12 0.87
C LEU A 18 -2.86 -5.71 1.76
N TYR A 19 -1.67 -5.57 1.17
CA TYR A 19 -0.46 -5.16 1.89
C TYR A 19 -0.62 -3.79 2.55
N PHE A 20 -1.00 -2.78 1.75
CA PHE A 20 -1.07 -1.39 2.21
C PHE A 20 -2.31 -1.11 3.05
N TRP A 21 -3.41 -1.83 2.84
CA TRP A 21 -4.58 -1.74 3.72
C TRP A 21 -4.24 -2.22 5.14
N HIS A 22 -3.57 -3.37 5.26
CA HIS A 22 -3.11 -3.87 6.55
C HIS A 22 -2.09 -2.92 7.19
N MET A 23 -1.17 -2.36 6.38
CA MET A 23 -0.22 -1.34 6.83
C MET A 23 -0.92 -0.10 7.39
N TRP A 24 -1.89 0.46 6.68
CA TRP A 24 -2.62 1.65 7.12
C TRP A 24 -3.38 1.40 8.43
N LYS A 25 -4.04 0.24 8.54
CA LYS A 25 -4.73 -0.17 9.77
C LYS A 25 -3.75 -0.32 10.94
N SER A 26 -2.57 -0.87 10.68
CA SER A 26 -1.51 -1.01 11.68
C SER A 26 -0.97 0.35 12.14
N ILE A 27 -0.77 1.30 11.23
CA ILE A 27 -0.33 2.67 11.57
C ILE A 27 -1.39 3.37 12.46
N GLY A 28 -2.67 3.28 12.09
CA GLY A 28 -3.75 3.89 12.88
C GLY A 28 -3.93 3.26 14.27
N SER A 29 -3.68 1.96 14.43
CA SER A 29 -3.87 1.26 15.70
C SER A 29 -2.67 1.36 16.66
N TYR A 30 -1.44 1.45 16.14
CA TYR A 30 -0.23 1.41 16.96
C TYR A 30 0.48 2.77 17.09
N GLY A 31 -0.01 3.81 16.41
CA GLY A 31 0.65 5.12 16.36
C GLY A 31 2.06 5.02 15.77
N ALA A 32 2.94 5.97 16.12
CA ALA A 32 4.33 6.02 15.62
C ALA A 32 5.28 4.97 16.22
N ALA A 33 4.77 3.92 16.87
CA ALA A 33 5.58 2.86 17.48
C ALA A 33 6.26 2.01 16.40
N LYS A 34 7.45 2.45 15.96
CA LYS A 34 8.25 1.83 14.88
C LYS A 34 8.37 0.32 15.01
N ASN A 35 8.59 -0.19 16.23
CA ASN A 35 8.73 -1.64 16.48
C ASN A 35 7.46 -2.44 16.14
N LYS A 36 6.27 -1.91 16.46
CA LYS A 36 4.99 -2.57 16.17
C LYS A 36 4.63 -2.48 14.68
N ILE A 37 5.00 -1.38 14.02
CA ILE A 37 4.89 -1.24 12.56
C ILE A 37 5.84 -2.21 11.83
N LEU A 38 7.04 -2.43 12.38
CA LEU A 38 8.01 -3.39 11.83
C LEU A 38 7.53 -4.83 12.01
N MET A 39 7.00 -5.18 13.19
CA MET A 39 6.39 -6.51 13.39
C MET A 39 5.22 -6.74 12.44
N SER A 40 4.40 -5.72 12.16
CA SER A 40 3.30 -5.87 11.21
C SER A 40 3.77 -6.09 9.76
N MET A 41 5.03 -5.77 9.42
CA MET A 41 5.64 -6.15 8.13
C MET A 41 5.73 -7.66 7.96
N VAL A 42 6.09 -8.40 9.01
CA VAL A 42 6.26 -9.87 8.95
C VAL A 42 4.99 -10.56 8.48
N PHE A 43 3.82 -10.03 8.85
CA PHE A 43 2.53 -10.59 8.45
C PHE A 43 2.09 -10.20 7.03
N ARG A 44 2.55 -9.05 6.53
CA ARG A 44 2.09 -8.54 5.22
C ARG A 44 3.06 -8.84 4.07
N VAL A 45 4.36 -8.97 4.33
CA VAL A 45 5.40 -9.27 3.32
C VAL A 45 5.18 -10.60 2.57
N PRO A 46 4.68 -11.68 3.19
CA PRO A 46 4.40 -12.91 2.47
C PRO A 46 3.37 -12.76 1.33
N ILE A 47 2.48 -11.77 1.38
CA ILE A 47 1.43 -11.55 0.37
C ILE A 47 2.04 -11.18 -1.00
N PRO A 48 2.83 -10.10 -1.14
CA PRO A 48 3.48 -9.76 -2.40
C PRO A 48 4.52 -10.78 -2.85
N ILE A 49 5.21 -11.45 -1.91
CA ILE A 49 6.12 -12.54 -2.26
C ILE A 49 5.35 -13.71 -2.87
N GLY A 50 4.26 -14.14 -2.24
CA GLY A 50 3.40 -15.19 -2.77
C GLY A 50 2.84 -14.84 -4.16
N ALA A 51 2.40 -13.60 -4.35
CA ALA A 51 1.94 -13.10 -5.65
C ALA A 51 3.04 -13.17 -6.72
N ALA A 52 4.28 -12.77 -6.39
CA ALA A 52 5.41 -12.84 -7.30
C ALA A 52 5.80 -14.29 -7.65
N LEU A 53 5.75 -15.21 -6.68
CA LEU A 53 5.98 -16.63 -6.93
C LEU A 53 4.93 -17.23 -7.88
N VAL A 54 3.65 -16.88 -7.71
CA VAL A 54 2.59 -17.26 -8.65
C VAL A 54 2.85 -16.68 -10.05
N GLY A 55 3.27 -15.41 -10.12
CA GLY A 55 3.69 -14.78 -11.37
C GLY A 55 4.83 -15.53 -12.07
N TYR A 56 5.82 -15.99 -11.31
CA TYR A 56 6.93 -16.79 -11.84
C TYR A 56 6.49 -18.15 -12.37
N LEU A 57 5.62 -18.85 -11.65
CA LEU A 57 5.14 -20.17 -12.08
C LEU A 57 4.33 -20.12 -13.38
N ILE A 58 3.54 -19.06 -13.57
CA ILE A 58 2.65 -18.92 -14.74
C ILE A 58 3.36 -18.28 -15.94
N GLY A 59 4.08 -17.18 -15.71
CA GLY A 59 4.64 -16.33 -16.77
C GLY A 59 6.17 -16.19 -16.71
N LYS A 60 6.86 -17.01 -15.92
CA LYS A 60 8.31 -16.91 -15.67
C LYS A 60 8.70 -15.49 -15.24
N PHE A 61 9.81 -14.97 -15.75
CA PHE A 61 10.30 -13.65 -15.40
C PHE A 61 9.34 -12.51 -15.80
N GLU A 62 8.70 -12.61 -16.97
CA GLU A 62 7.73 -11.62 -17.44
C GLU A 62 6.49 -11.55 -16.54
N GLY A 63 6.06 -12.70 -16.01
CA GLY A 63 4.98 -12.77 -15.04
C GLY A 63 5.31 -12.06 -13.72
N VAL A 64 6.55 -12.20 -13.22
CA VAL A 64 7.02 -11.46 -12.03
C VAL A 64 6.99 -9.95 -12.30
N ILE A 65 7.47 -9.51 -13.47
CA ILE A 65 7.44 -8.09 -13.85
C ILE A 65 6.01 -7.57 -13.87
N ALA A 66 5.07 -8.30 -14.47
CA ALA A 66 3.66 -7.90 -14.52
C ALA A 66 3.06 -7.73 -13.11
N VAL A 67 3.33 -8.67 -12.19
CA VAL A 67 2.91 -8.58 -10.78
C VAL A 67 3.54 -7.37 -10.10
N LEU A 68 4.84 -7.13 -10.28
CA LEU A 68 5.53 -5.98 -9.67
C LEU A 68 5.00 -4.64 -10.20
N LEU A 69 4.68 -4.55 -11.49
CA LEU A 69 4.05 -3.36 -12.08
C LEU A 69 2.68 -3.10 -11.47
N GLY A 70 1.85 -4.13 -11.33
CA GLY A 70 0.54 -4.03 -10.67
C GLY A 70 0.66 -3.55 -9.22
N PHE A 71 1.57 -4.17 -8.46
CA PHE A 71 1.83 -3.80 -7.07
C PHE A 71 2.32 -2.35 -6.94
N THR A 72 3.29 -1.96 -7.76
CA THR A 72 3.87 -0.60 -7.76
C THR A 72 2.84 0.45 -8.16
N THR A 73 1.99 0.14 -9.15
CA THR A 73 0.90 1.03 -9.55
C THR A 73 -0.02 1.34 -8.38
N PHE A 74 -0.44 0.31 -7.64
CA PHE A 74 -1.25 0.52 -6.44
C PHE A 74 -0.48 1.28 -5.34
N GLN A 75 0.80 0.95 -5.12
CA GLN A 75 1.65 1.65 -4.15
C GLN A 75 1.68 3.16 -4.40
N VAL A 76 1.87 3.58 -5.66
CA VAL A 76 1.87 5.01 -6.02
C VAL A 76 0.50 5.64 -5.75
N ILE A 77 -0.59 5.01 -6.19
CA ILE A 77 -1.95 5.50 -5.95
C ILE A 77 -2.22 5.66 -4.44
N PHE A 78 -1.83 4.67 -3.66
CA PHE A 78 -2.00 4.66 -2.21
C PHE A 78 -1.22 5.80 -1.55
N LEU A 79 0.06 5.98 -1.90
CA LEU A 79 0.90 7.04 -1.34
C LEU A 79 0.36 8.43 -1.66
N VAL A 80 -0.07 8.67 -2.89
CA VAL A 80 -0.67 9.95 -3.29
C VAL A 80 -1.95 10.21 -2.50
N LYS A 81 -2.86 9.23 -2.44
CA LYS A 81 -4.14 9.36 -1.72
C LYS A 81 -3.93 9.61 -0.23
N LYS A 82 -2.99 8.92 0.40
CA LYS A 82 -2.70 9.09 1.83
C LYS A 82 -1.93 10.36 2.14
N GLY A 83 -1.03 10.78 1.26
CA GLY A 83 -0.36 12.09 1.37
C GLY A 83 -1.37 13.25 1.32
N GLN A 84 -2.32 13.21 0.38
CA GLN A 84 -3.40 14.20 0.31
C GLN A 84 -4.31 14.18 1.55
N GLN A 85 -4.67 12.99 2.04
CA GLN A 85 -5.48 12.86 3.24
C GLN A 85 -4.78 13.46 4.47
N LEU A 86 -3.50 13.18 4.67
CA LEU A 86 -2.70 13.73 5.78
C LEU A 86 -2.58 15.25 5.69
N LYS A 87 -2.35 15.78 4.48
CA LYS A 87 -2.28 17.23 4.26
C LYS A 87 -3.60 17.92 4.65
N LYS A 88 -4.75 17.36 4.26
CA LYS A 88 -6.07 17.91 4.60
C LYS A 88 -6.33 17.90 6.11
N GLN A 89 -5.99 16.80 6.79
CA GLN A 89 -6.13 16.69 8.24
C GLN A 89 -5.27 17.74 8.98
N LEU A 90 -4.05 17.97 8.50
CA LEU A 90 -3.16 18.97 9.08
C LEU A 90 -3.68 20.40 8.89
N GLU A 91 -4.23 20.72 7.71
CA GLU A 91 -4.84 22.03 7.44
C GLU A 91 -6.08 22.27 8.32
N GLU A 92 -6.93 21.26 8.52
CA GLU A 92 -8.10 21.34 9.40
C GLU A 92 -7.69 21.55 10.87
N GLU A 93 -6.71 20.79 11.37
CA GLU A 93 -6.18 20.95 12.74
C GLU A 93 -5.61 22.37 12.98
N LEU A 94 -4.86 22.91 12.01
CA LEU A 94 -4.31 24.27 12.09
C LEU A 94 -5.39 25.36 12.04
N GLU A 95 -6.46 25.17 11.26
CA GLU A 95 -7.58 26.12 11.22
C GLU A 95 -8.38 26.13 12.52
N GLU A 96 -8.60 24.98 13.14
CA GLU A 96 -9.27 24.86 14.43
C GLU A 96 -8.44 25.51 15.55
N GLU A 97 -7.13 25.24 15.60
CA GLU A 97 -6.21 25.83 16.59
C GLU A 97 -6.16 27.37 16.47
N ASN A 98 -6.17 27.90 15.25
CA ASN A 98 -6.20 29.34 15.00
C ASN A 98 -7.55 30.01 15.34
N LYS A 99 -8.67 29.29 15.27
CA LYS A 99 -9.98 29.80 15.69
C LYS A 99 -10.08 29.86 17.20
N ILE A 100 -9.64 28.81 17.89
CA ILE A 100 -9.61 28.75 19.37
C ILE A 100 -8.66 29.81 19.94
N SER A 101 -7.52 30.08 19.28
CA SER A 101 -6.58 31.13 19.72
C SER A 101 -7.09 32.57 19.50
N LYS A 102 -8.21 32.77 18.78
CA LYS A 102 -8.78 34.10 18.46
C LYS A 102 -10.05 34.42 19.26
N GLU A 103 -10.57 33.48 20.04
CA GLU A 103 -11.59 33.71 21.08
C GLU A 103 -10.92 33.95 22.44
#